data_AF-A0A7J9N3P6-F1
#
_entry.id   AF-A0A7J9N3P6-F1
#
_cell.length_a   1.000
_cell.length_b   1.000
_cell.length_c   1.000
_cell.angle_alpha   90.00
_cell.angle_beta   90.00
_cell.angle_gamma   90.00
#
_symmetry.space_group_name_H-M   'P 1'
#
loop_
_entity.id
_entity.type
_entity.pdbx_description
1 polymer ?
#
loop_
_entity_poly.entity_id
_entity_poly.type
_entity_poly.pdbx_seq_one_letter_code
_entity_poly.pdbx_strand_id
1 'polypeptide(L)'
;MKNENENESHHKLVQQFQHPFHDYHPLVLVAEQSNKGLKAYCDGCGELLSAPCFTCIHCNYHLHKQCAETPLKISDHPLHPQHS
;
A
#
# COMPACT_ATOMS: atom_id res chain seq x y z
N MET A 1 20.66 -40.38 -4.51
CA MET A 1 21.13 -39.40 -5.51
C MET A 1 20.76 -38.03 -4.97
N LYS A 2 21.77 -37.20 -4.71
CA LYS A 2 21.60 -35.81 -4.26
C LYS A 2 21.36 -34.97 -5.50
N ASN A 3 20.35 -34.12 -5.50
CA ASN A 3 20.25 -33.00 -6.42
C ASN A 3 20.01 -31.73 -5.59
N GLU A 4 21.11 -30.99 -5.47
CA GLU A 4 21.23 -29.65 -4.93
C GLU A 4 21.11 -28.69 -6.13
N ASN A 5 20.09 -27.81 -6.15
CA ASN A 5 20.03 -26.57 -6.94
C ASN A 5 18.63 -25.93 -6.79
N GLU A 6 18.41 -24.64 -6.67
CA GLU A 6 19.26 -23.46 -6.62
C GLU A 6 18.50 -22.41 -5.79
N ASN A 7 19.20 -21.90 -4.80
CA ASN A 7 19.02 -20.66 -4.08
C ASN A 7 19.01 -19.45 -5.03
N GLU A 8 17.86 -18.85 -5.28
CA GLU A 8 17.81 -17.45 -5.70
C GLU A 8 16.77 -16.68 -4.88
N SER A 9 17.29 -16.10 -3.80
CA SER A 9 16.65 -15.15 -2.90
C SER A 9 16.26 -13.88 -3.65
N HIS A 10 15.19 -13.90 -4.43
CA HIS A 10 14.46 -12.69 -4.79
C HIS A 10 13.64 -12.20 -3.60
N HIS A 11 14.34 -11.88 -2.50
CA HIS A 11 13.86 -10.94 -1.50
C HIS A 11 13.86 -9.54 -2.16
N LYS A 12 13.01 -9.32 -3.16
CA LYS A 12 12.65 -7.93 -3.48
C LYS A 12 12.08 -7.39 -2.17
N LEU A 13 12.71 -6.36 -1.63
CA LEU A 13 12.30 -5.66 -0.44
C LEU A 13 10.95 -4.97 -0.72
N VAL A 14 9.89 -5.75 -0.95
CA VAL A 14 8.53 -5.25 -1.07
C VAL A 14 8.20 -4.75 0.31
N GLN A 15 8.25 -3.43 0.50
CA GLN A 15 7.81 -2.82 1.72
C GLN A 15 6.31 -3.12 1.83
N GLN A 16 6.00 -4.08 2.70
CA GLN A 16 4.65 -4.53 2.95
C GLN A 16 4.02 -3.66 4.03
N PHE A 17 2.83 -3.17 3.77
CA PHE A 17 2.09 -2.32 4.69
C PHE A 17 0.73 -2.95 4.96
N GLN A 18 0.43 -3.18 6.24
CA GLN A 18 -0.90 -3.59 6.67
C GLN A 18 -1.71 -2.34 6.98
N HIS A 19 -2.68 -2.04 6.11
CA HIS A 19 -3.55 -0.90 6.35
C HIS A 19 -4.72 -1.33 7.25
N PRO A 20 -5.08 -0.61 8.30
CA PRO A 20 -6.23 -0.91 9.17
C PRO A 20 -7.58 -1.06 8.44
N PHE A 21 -7.75 -0.43 7.26
CA PHE A 21 -8.95 -0.64 6.42
C PHE A 21 -8.81 -1.80 5.41
N HIS A 22 -7.68 -2.48 5.41
CA HIS A 22 -7.34 -3.60 4.53
C HIS A 22 -6.26 -4.47 5.20
N ASP A 23 -6.62 -5.14 6.29
CA ASP A 23 -5.71 -5.88 7.17
C ASP A 23 -5.54 -7.36 6.81
N TYR A 24 -6.42 -7.88 5.96
CA TYR A 24 -6.42 -9.27 5.50
C TYR A 24 -5.37 -9.58 4.42
N HIS A 25 -4.91 -8.58 3.67
CA HIS A 25 -3.81 -8.73 2.71
C HIS A 25 -2.77 -7.61 2.86
N PRO A 26 -1.47 -7.91 2.73
CA PRO A 26 -0.43 -6.90 2.74
C PRO A 26 -0.49 -6.07 1.44
N LEU A 27 -0.39 -4.75 1.57
CA LEU A 27 -0.15 -3.89 0.42
C LEU A 27 1.35 -3.83 0.14
N VAL A 28 1.71 -3.80 -1.14
CA VAL A 28 3.09 -3.73 -1.63
C VAL A 28 3.39 -2.32 -2.12
N LEU A 29 4.52 -1.76 -1.67
CA LEU A 29 5.00 -0.48 -2.19
C LEU A 29 5.52 -0.60 -3.63
N VAL A 30 4.94 0.19 -4.52
CA VAL A 30 5.37 0.41 -5.89
C VAL A 30 6.03 1.78 -5.95
N ALA A 31 7.36 1.80 -6.05
CA ALA A 31 8.16 3.03 -6.05
C ALA A 31 8.14 3.77 -7.40
N GLU A 32 7.98 3.04 -8.51
CA GLU A 32 8.03 3.60 -9.85
C GLU A 32 6.85 3.08 -10.68
N GLN A 33 6.24 3.98 -11.47
CA GLN A 33 5.28 3.57 -12.48
C GLN A 33 6.06 3.05 -13.68
N SER A 34 5.79 1.82 -14.10
CA SER A 34 6.24 1.37 -15.43
C SER A 34 5.69 2.31 -16.51
N ASN A 35 6.31 2.36 -17.69
CA ASN A 35 5.89 3.20 -18.83
C ASN A 35 4.39 3.11 -19.19
N LYS A 36 3.70 2.06 -18.73
CA LYS A 36 2.24 1.99 -18.64
C LYS A 36 1.83 2.49 -17.25
N GLY A 37 1.65 3.80 -17.09
CA GLY A 37 1.22 4.40 -15.84
C GLY A 37 0.02 3.67 -15.22
N LEU A 38 0.01 3.54 -13.90
CA LEU A 38 -1.04 2.85 -13.17
C LEU A 38 -2.33 3.68 -13.31
N LYS A 39 -3.27 3.25 -14.15
CA LYS A 39 -4.58 3.91 -14.32
C LYS A 39 -5.54 3.45 -13.22
N ALA A 40 -5.18 3.72 -11.97
CA ALA A 40 -6.00 3.40 -10.80
C ALA A 40 -6.23 4.66 -9.98
N TYR A 41 -7.25 4.63 -9.13
CA TYR A 41 -7.55 5.70 -8.18
C TYR A 41 -7.21 5.25 -6.78
N CYS A 42 -6.83 6.19 -5.93
CA CYS A 42 -6.55 5.93 -4.52
C CYS A 42 -7.87 5.71 -3.78
N ASP A 43 -8.02 4.57 -3.12
CA ASP A 43 -9.19 4.24 -2.30
C ASP A 43 -9.31 5.14 -1.05
N GLY A 44 -8.24 5.85 -0.67
CA GLY A 44 -8.22 6.75 0.48
C GLY A 44 -8.71 8.17 0.16
N CYS A 45 -8.32 8.73 -0.98
CA CYS A 45 -8.66 10.12 -1.35
C CYS A 45 -9.52 10.25 -2.62
N GLY A 46 -9.68 9.17 -3.41
CA GLY A 46 -10.42 9.17 -4.67
C GLY A 46 -9.68 9.77 -5.86
N GLU A 47 -8.46 10.26 -5.68
CA GLU A 47 -7.67 10.89 -6.76
C GLU A 47 -6.87 9.85 -7.56
N LEU A 48 -6.42 10.25 -8.76
CA LEU A 48 -5.60 9.40 -9.61
C LEU A 48 -4.29 9.02 -8.90
N LEU A 49 -3.93 7.73 -8.98
CA LEU A 49 -2.71 7.25 -8.35
C LEU A 49 -1.46 7.74 -9.06
N SER A 50 -0.48 8.05 -8.23
CA SER A 50 0.89 8.30 -8.62
C SER A 50 1.80 7.40 -7.81
N ALA A 51 2.90 6.95 -8.42
CA ALA A 51 3.98 6.36 -7.64
C ALA A 51 4.71 7.47 -6.86
N PRO A 52 5.19 7.18 -5.64
CA PRO A 52 5.08 5.91 -4.95
C PRO A 52 3.68 5.64 -4.36
N CYS A 53 3.19 4.41 -4.52
CA CYS A 53 1.88 3.96 -4.02
C CYS A 53 1.92 2.56 -3.44
N PHE A 54 0.98 2.24 -2.56
CA PHE A 54 0.74 0.91 -2.02
C PHE A 54 -0.40 0.24 -2.80
N THR A 55 -0.17 -0.98 -3.29
CA THR A 55 -1.18 -1.77 -4.01
C THR A 55 -1.29 -3.17 -3.41
N CYS A 56 -2.51 -3.67 -3.27
CA CYS A 56 -2.72 -5.07 -2.94
C CYS A 56 -2.65 -5.91 -4.22
N ILE A 57 -1.86 -6.99 -4.22
CA ILE A 57 -1.79 -7.89 -5.40
C ILE A 57 -3.03 -8.80 -5.51
N HIS A 58 -3.77 -8.96 -4.41
CA HIS A 58 -4.94 -9.85 -4.32
C HIS A 58 -6.25 -9.09 -4.48
N CYS A 59 -6.24 -7.78 -4.36
CA CYS A 59 -7.44 -6.93 -4.35
C CYS A 59 -7.21 -5.70 -5.22
N ASN A 60 -8.27 -5.12 -5.77
CA ASN A 60 -8.20 -3.81 -6.44
C ASN A 60 -8.10 -2.65 -5.43
N TYR A 61 -7.30 -2.81 -4.38
CA TYR A 61 -7.12 -1.83 -3.32
C TYR A 61 -5.78 -1.13 -3.47
N HIS A 62 -5.82 0.20 -3.56
CA HIS A 62 -4.69 1.03 -3.88
C HIS A 62 -4.69 2.33 -3.07
N LEU A 63 -3.54 2.71 -2.54
CA LEU A 63 -3.38 3.93 -1.77
C LEU A 63 -2.15 4.69 -2.22
N HIS A 64 -2.21 6.02 -2.27
CA HIS A 64 -0.97 6.80 -2.27
C HIS A 64 -0.17 6.47 -1.01
N LYS A 65 1.16 6.56 -1.09
CA LYS A 65 2.01 6.36 0.09
C LYS A 65 1.55 7.24 1.27
N GLN A 66 1.28 8.52 1.00
CA GLN A 66 0.80 9.46 2.00
C GLN A 66 -0.56 9.04 2.58
N CYS A 67 -1.51 8.59 1.76
CA CYS A 67 -2.82 8.14 2.25
C CYS A 67 -2.71 6.92 3.17
N ALA A 68 -1.80 6.00 2.87
CA ALA A 68 -1.53 4.84 3.71
C ALA A 68 -0.86 5.22 5.04
N GLU A 69 0.08 6.18 5.02
CA GLU A 69 0.81 6.65 6.20
C GLU A 69 0.04 7.70 7.03
N THR A 70 -1.09 8.20 6.52
CA THR A 70 -1.88 9.24 7.20
C THR A 70 -2.54 8.65 8.45
N PRO A 71 -2.41 9.30 9.62
CA PRO A 71 -3.03 8.82 10.84
C PRO A 71 -4.55 8.77 10.68
N LEU A 72 -5.14 7.60 10.93
CA LEU A 72 -6.58 7.39 10.82
C LEU A 72 -7.40 8.22 11.83
N LYS A 73 -6.75 8.68 12.90
CA LYS A 73 -7.35 9.47 13.96
C LYS A 73 -6.64 10.82 14.02
N ILE A 74 -7.40 11.89 13.85
CA ILE A 74 -6.94 13.24 14.19
C ILE A 74 -7.03 13.32 15.71
N SER A 75 -5.94 12.97 16.40
CA SER A 75 -5.95 12.79 17.86
C SER A 75 -6.11 14.09 18.66
N ASP A 76 -5.94 15.26 18.04
CA ASP A 76 -5.90 16.53 18.77
C ASP A 76 -6.24 17.71 17.86
N HIS A 77 -7.51 17.82 17.44
CA HIS A 77 -7.99 19.04 16.80
C HIS A 77 -9.21 19.57 17.56
N PRO A 78 -9.18 20.82 18.07
CA PRO A 78 -10.24 21.41 18.91
C PRO A 78 -11.59 21.63 18.21
N LEU A 79 -11.76 21.15 16.97
CA LEU A 79 -13.00 21.26 16.17
C LEU A 79 -13.61 19.91 15.81
N HIS A 80 -13.07 18.79 16.28
CA HIS A 80 -13.69 17.48 16.07
C HIS A 80 -14.44 17.08 17.35
N PRO A 81 -15.79 16.98 17.34
CA PRO A 81 -16.52 16.40 18.45
C PRO A 81 -16.04 14.97 18.65
N GLN A 82 -15.82 14.56 19.90
CA GLN A 82 -15.67 13.15 20.22
C GLN A 82 -16.97 12.44 19.83
N HIS A 83 -16.95 11.71 18.72
CA HIS A 83 -18.03 10.80 18.37
C HIS A 83 -17.81 9.51 19.17
N SER A 84 -18.64 9.33 20.21
CA SER A 84 -18.79 8.11 21.01
C SER A 84 -19.51 7.01 20.24
#